data_AF-A0A396J7T3-F1
#
_entry.id   AF-A0A396J7T3-F1
#
_cell.length_a   1.000
_cell.length_b   1.000
_cell.length_c   1.000
_cell.angle_alpha   90.00
_cell.angle_beta   90.00
_cell.angle_gamma   90.00
#
_symmetry.space_group_name_H-M   'P 1'
#
loop_
_entity.id
_entity.type
_entity.pdbx_description
1 polymer ?
#
loop_
_entity_poly.entity_id
_entity_poly.type
_entity_poly.pdbx_seq_one_letter_code
_entity_poly.pdbx_strand_id
1 'polypeptide(L)'
;MDTVGELCTNVGSMLCDVYDGFRNFVEEALYRIGVRPVVLWLPSDDTAEVYWPFILVNFACCIIMLLKKFTDEINYHTFMIEFINELKEIIGYDADLDFPFDFKSANAIRTNLGGSSRLCQDTIRFIMKKGIHSVETDEEIGVVCQYLYNVLAWSEMRHFILINDMLVKAKSPVFFDPRVSKEVNDFTEACRAIKSHICPQFFMYLAPKEAMSKVEPSRFPTLIAVAQELQRKDNNCSTVAELELTSMVGEDLETVKDLVKIHRQFMPHNRCPV
;
A
#
# COMPACT_ATOMS: atom_id res chain seq x y z
N MET A 1 28.01 -5.26 -13.48
CA MET A 1 27.22 -6.25 -12.74
C MET A 1 26.97 -5.72 -11.31
N ASP A 2 26.46 -4.48 -11.18
CA ASP A 2 26.15 -3.85 -9.88
C ASP A 2 24.96 -2.86 -9.95
N THR A 3 24.03 -3.05 -10.90
CA THR A 3 22.92 -2.09 -11.10
C THR A 3 21.93 -2.05 -9.95
N VAL A 4 21.69 -3.18 -9.26
CA VAL A 4 20.75 -3.23 -8.12
C VAL A 4 21.37 -2.63 -6.86
N GLY A 5 22.65 -2.89 -6.61
CA GLY A 5 23.35 -2.35 -5.45
C GLY A 5 23.52 -0.83 -5.53
N GLU A 6 23.88 -0.31 -6.71
CA GLU A 6 23.94 1.12 -6.99
C GLU A 6 22.56 1.78 -6.85
N LEU A 7 21.51 1.18 -7.45
CA LEU A 7 20.14 1.66 -7.33
C LEU A 7 19.67 1.74 -5.88
N CYS A 8 19.90 0.68 -5.08
CA CYS A 8 19.54 0.67 -3.66
C CYS A 8 20.37 1.70 -2.88
N THR A 9 21.64 1.90 -3.22
CA THR A 9 22.48 2.91 -2.58
C THR A 9 21.94 4.30 -2.85
N ASN A 10 21.58 4.61 -4.11
CA ASN A 10 21.03 5.91 -4.49
C ASN A 10 19.70 6.20 -3.78
N VAL A 11 18.78 5.24 -3.76
CA VAL A 11 17.50 5.37 -3.02
C VAL A 11 17.75 5.55 -1.51
N GLY A 12 18.68 4.77 -0.96
CA GLY A 12 19.09 4.89 0.44
C GLY A 12 19.64 6.27 0.78
N SER A 13 20.51 6.82 -0.06
CA SER A 13 21.04 8.17 0.08
C SER A 13 19.95 9.22 0.01
N MET A 14 19.06 9.18 -0.99
CA MET A 14 17.94 10.12 -1.12
C MET A 14 17.03 10.14 0.12
N LEU A 15 16.79 8.97 0.74
CA LEU A 15 16.05 8.90 2.00
C LEU A 15 16.82 9.59 3.14
N CYS A 16 18.13 9.39 3.23
CA CYS A 16 18.97 9.99 4.26
C CYS A 16 19.18 11.50 4.08
N ASP A 17 19.15 11.99 2.83
CA ASP A 17 19.29 13.41 2.51
C ASP A 17 18.10 14.22 3.05
N VAL A 18 16.90 13.65 3.04
CA VAL A 18 15.71 14.28 3.63
C VAL A 18 15.63 14.04 5.14
N TYR A 19 16.06 12.88 5.61
CA TYR A 19 16.04 12.55 7.03
C TYR A 19 17.21 11.66 7.44
N ASP A 20 18.22 12.27 8.06
CA ASP A 20 19.42 11.60 8.58
C ASP A 20 19.12 10.43 9.52
N GLY A 21 17.96 10.44 10.18
CA GLY A 21 17.54 9.34 11.06
C GLY A 21 17.33 8.00 10.34
N PHE A 22 17.26 7.97 9.01
CA PHE A 22 17.20 6.73 8.24
C PHE A 22 18.55 6.03 8.08
N ARG A 23 19.67 6.73 8.27
CA ARG A 23 21.03 6.27 7.93
C ARG A 23 21.34 4.87 8.46
N ASN A 24 21.16 4.66 9.76
CA ASN A 24 21.46 3.36 10.38
C ASN A 24 20.65 2.21 9.78
N PHE A 25 19.38 2.45 9.43
CA PHE A 25 18.49 1.41 8.90
C PHE A 25 18.74 1.14 7.42
N VAL A 26 19.09 2.19 6.66
CA VAL A 26 19.51 2.09 5.27
C VAL A 26 20.81 1.31 5.17
N GLU A 27 21.82 1.65 5.97
CA GLU A 27 23.11 0.95 5.99
C GLU A 27 22.95 -0.52 6.36
N GLU A 28 22.11 -0.83 7.36
CA GLU A 28 21.79 -2.21 7.73
C GLU A 28 21.11 -2.96 6.58
N ALA A 29 20.16 -2.33 5.87
CA ALA A 29 19.48 -2.92 4.73
C ALA A 29 20.43 -3.17 3.56
N LEU A 30 21.32 -2.22 3.24
CA LEU A 30 22.35 -2.36 2.19
C LEU A 30 23.34 -3.47 2.52
N TYR A 31 23.78 -3.57 3.78
CA TYR A 31 24.67 -4.63 4.22
C TYR A 31 24.06 -6.03 4.01
N ARG A 32 22.76 -6.20 4.28
CA ARG A 32 22.05 -7.47 4.10
C ARG A 32 21.98 -7.93 2.65
N ILE A 33 22.05 -7.02 1.68
CA ILE A 33 22.07 -7.33 0.25
C ILE A 33 23.49 -7.37 -0.34
N GLY A 34 24.53 -7.36 0.52
CA GLY A 34 25.93 -7.47 0.10
C GLY A 34 26.56 -6.17 -0.40
N VAL A 35 25.88 -5.03 -0.24
CA VAL A 35 26.41 -3.71 -0.62
C VAL A 35 27.17 -3.13 0.56
N ARG A 36 28.43 -2.77 0.34
CA ARG A 36 29.22 -2.04 1.34
C ARG A 36 28.76 -0.57 1.32
N PRO A 37 28.27 0.00 2.44
CA PRO A 37 27.83 1.38 2.45
C PRO A 37 29.02 2.29 2.09
N VAL A 38 28.92 2.98 0.97
CA VAL A 38 29.79 4.11 0.64
C VAL A 38 28.88 5.31 0.66
N VAL A 39 29.01 6.14 1.70
CA VAL A 39 28.20 7.34 1.86
C VAL A 39 28.59 8.32 0.75
N LEU A 40 27.76 8.44 -0.27
CA LEU A 40 27.82 9.52 -1.24
C LEU A 40 27.15 10.73 -0.60
N TRP A 41 27.97 11.63 -0.06
CA TRP A 41 27.51 12.96 0.32
C TRP A 41 27.21 13.73 -0.97
N LEU A 42 25.99 14.25 -1.12
CA LEU A 42 25.76 15.30 -2.10
C LEU A 42 26.50 16.57 -1.66
N PRO A 43 27.16 17.30 -2.58
CA PRO A 43 27.70 18.61 -2.28
C PRO A 43 26.57 19.52 -1.82
N SER A 44 26.70 20.08 -0.62
CA SER A 44 25.86 21.15 -0.11
C SER A 44 26.14 22.43 -0.90
N ASP A 45 25.41 22.65 -1.99
CA ASP A 45 25.40 23.94 -2.71
C ASP A 45 24.14 24.74 -2.35
N ASP A 46 24.30 26.05 -2.23
CA ASP A 46 23.29 27.07 -1.87
C ASP A 46 22.11 27.21 -2.89
N THR A 47 21.85 26.19 -3.72
CA THR A 47 20.72 26.12 -4.66
C THR A 47 19.52 25.35 -4.11
N ALA A 48 19.58 24.92 -2.84
CA ALA A 48 18.65 24.00 -2.19
C ALA A 48 17.16 24.41 -2.28
N GLU A 49 16.82 25.70 -2.25
CA GLU A 49 15.41 26.15 -2.32
C GLU A 49 14.74 25.82 -3.66
N VAL A 50 15.48 25.85 -4.79
CA VAL A 50 14.93 25.54 -6.12
C VAL A 50 14.74 24.04 -6.34
N TYR A 51 15.53 23.22 -5.63
CA TYR A 51 15.48 21.76 -5.73
C TYR A 51 14.64 21.10 -4.63
N TRP A 52 14.19 21.84 -3.62
CA TRP A 52 13.52 21.25 -2.48
C TRP A 52 12.19 20.54 -2.81
N PRO A 53 11.26 21.15 -3.59
CA PRO A 53 10.07 20.45 -4.06
C PRO A 53 10.39 19.17 -4.85
N PHE A 54 11.43 19.20 -5.68
CA PHE A 54 11.89 18.03 -6.44
C PHE A 54 12.42 16.93 -5.51
N ILE A 55 13.20 17.29 -4.49
CA ILE A 55 13.71 16.37 -3.47
C ILE A 55 12.53 15.70 -2.73
N LEU A 56 11.52 16.48 -2.34
CA LEU A 56 10.32 15.96 -1.67
C LEU A 56 9.51 14.98 -2.53
N VAL A 57 9.35 15.27 -3.84
CA VAL A 57 8.71 14.33 -4.77
C VAL A 57 9.49 13.03 -4.87
N ASN A 58 10.82 13.09 -5.07
CA ASN A 58 11.67 11.91 -5.16
C ASN A 58 11.68 11.10 -3.84
N PHE A 59 11.70 11.79 -2.71
CA PHE A 59 11.60 11.18 -1.39
C PHE A 59 10.31 10.37 -1.23
N ALA A 60 9.17 10.95 -1.60
CA ALA A 60 7.89 10.26 -1.56
C ALA A 60 7.87 9.05 -2.51
N CYS A 61 8.40 9.20 -3.74
CA CYS A 61 8.56 8.09 -4.67
C CYS A 61 9.42 6.96 -4.09
N CYS A 62 10.55 7.27 -3.46
CA CYS A 62 11.42 6.29 -2.79
C CYS A 62 10.66 5.52 -1.71
N ILE A 63 9.83 6.21 -0.91
CA ILE A 63 8.99 5.58 0.11
C ILE A 63 7.94 4.64 -0.52
N ILE A 64 7.29 5.06 -1.61
CA ILE A 64 6.34 4.18 -2.31
C ILE A 64 7.06 2.93 -2.84
N MET A 65 8.24 3.07 -3.44
CA MET A 65 9.02 1.93 -3.94
C MET A 65 9.45 0.99 -2.81
N LEU A 66 9.73 1.54 -1.64
CA LEU A 66 10.10 0.76 -0.46
C LEU A 66 8.93 -0.05 0.09
N LEU A 67 7.72 0.52 0.11
CA LEU A 67 6.60 0.00 0.90
C LEU A 67 5.48 -0.65 0.08
N LYS A 68 5.16 -0.10 -1.10
CA LYS A 68 4.03 -0.56 -1.91
C LYS A 68 4.46 -1.70 -2.83
N LYS A 69 3.63 -2.75 -2.91
CA LYS A 69 3.86 -3.84 -3.86
C LYS A 69 3.05 -3.59 -5.13
N PHE A 70 3.71 -3.73 -6.27
CA PHE A 70 3.06 -3.69 -7.58
C PHE A 70 3.18 -5.07 -8.24
N THR A 71 2.10 -5.52 -8.85
CA THR A 71 2.02 -6.86 -9.48
C THR A 71 2.31 -6.81 -10.97
N ASP A 72 1.99 -5.70 -11.61
CA ASP A 72 2.07 -5.50 -13.05
C ASP A 72 2.47 -4.05 -13.37
N GLU A 73 3.03 -3.90 -14.56
CA GLU A 73 3.62 -2.66 -15.02
C GLU A 73 2.55 -1.59 -15.33
N ILE A 74 1.37 -1.99 -15.80
CA ILE A 74 0.29 -1.05 -16.16
C ILE A 74 -0.24 -0.37 -14.89
N ASN A 75 -0.60 -1.15 -13.87
CA ASN A 75 -1.08 -0.62 -12.59
C ASN A 75 -0.01 0.21 -11.89
N TYR A 76 1.26 -0.15 -12.04
CA TYR A 76 2.37 0.66 -11.54
C TYR A 76 2.43 2.03 -12.22
N HIS A 77 2.46 2.08 -13.55
CA HIS A 77 2.53 3.35 -14.28
C HIS A 77 1.31 4.22 -14.01
N THR A 78 0.10 3.66 -14.08
CA THR A 78 -1.14 4.39 -13.77
C THR A 78 -1.09 4.99 -12.37
N PHE A 79 -0.75 4.17 -11.37
CA PHE A 79 -0.66 4.66 -9.98
C PHE A 79 0.41 5.75 -9.82
N MET A 80 1.59 5.58 -10.41
CA MET A 80 2.69 6.52 -10.21
C MET A 80 2.46 7.85 -10.91
N ILE A 81 1.80 7.86 -12.07
CA ILE A 81 1.37 9.10 -12.73
C ILE A 81 0.38 9.87 -11.84
N GLU A 82 -0.67 9.21 -11.35
CA GLU A 82 -1.66 9.82 -10.46
C GLU A 82 -1.00 10.33 -9.17
N PHE A 83 -0.20 9.48 -8.52
CA PHE A 83 0.53 9.79 -7.29
C PHE A 83 1.45 11.01 -7.44
N ILE A 84 2.22 11.09 -8.52
CA ILE A 84 3.14 12.21 -8.75
C ILE A 84 2.35 13.49 -9.05
N ASN A 85 1.28 13.42 -9.83
CA ASN A 85 0.46 14.59 -10.14
C ASN A 85 -0.20 15.16 -8.89
N GLU A 86 -0.83 14.32 -8.05
CA GLU A 86 -1.40 14.75 -6.79
C GLU A 86 -0.33 15.33 -5.84
N LEU A 87 0.84 14.69 -5.77
CA LEU A 87 1.93 15.16 -4.92
C LEU A 87 2.49 16.51 -5.37
N LYS A 88 2.61 16.72 -6.69
CA LYS A 88 3.00 18.01 -7.28
C LYS A 88 2.02 19.11 -6.92
N GLU A 89 0.72 18.85 -7.01
CA GLU A 89 -0.31 19.80 -6.61
C GLU A 89 -0.20 20.15 -5.12
N ILE A 90 0.03 19.16 -4.26
CA ILE A 90 0.17 19.34 -2.82
C ILE A 90 1.41 20.18 -2.45
N ILE A 91 2.54 19.96 -3.14
CA ILE A 91 3.80 20.68 -2.88
C ILE A 91 3.82 22.05 -3.60
N GLY A 92 2.96 22.27 -4.59
CA GLY A 92 2.97 23.47 -5.44
C GLY A 92 4.09 23.46 -6.48
N TYR A 93 4.39 22.30 -7.06
CA TYR A 93 5.49 22.10 -8.00
C TYR A 93 5.01 21.77 -9.43
N ASP A 94 5.26 22.69 -10.36
CA ASP A 94 4.71 22.63 -11.73
C ASP A 94 5.73 22.19 -12.81
N ALA A 95 6.88 21.64 -12.42
CA ALA A 95 7.84 21.16 -13.42
C ALA A 95 7.43 19.78 -13.95
N ASP A 96 7.61 19.58 -15.26
CA ASP A 96 7.61 18.25 -15.85
C ASP A 96 8.77 17.45 -15.24
N LEU A 97 8.42 16.35 -14.57
CA LEU A 97 9.39 15.46 -13.97
C LEU A 97 9.31 14.15 -14.71
N ASP A 98 10.45 13.76 -15.26
CA ASP A 98 10.62 12.40 -15.71
C ASP A 98 10.57 11.47 -14.51
N PHE A 99 9.90 10.34 -14.74
CA PHE A 99 9.67 9.35 -13.73
C PHE A 99 11.00 8.67 -13.33
N PRO A 100 11.42 8.73 -12.04
CA PRO A 100 12.79 8.38 -11.69
C PRO A 100 13.10 6.87 -11.73
N PHE A 101 12.09 6.00 -11.69
CA PHE A 101 12.28 4.55 -11.58
C PHE A 101 11.35 3.78 -12.50
N ASP A 102 11.85 2.97 -13.43
CA ASP A 102 10.97 2.04 -14.16
C ASP A 102 10.41 0.92 -13.25
N PHE A 103 9.41 0.17 -13.74
CA PHE A 103 8.76 -0.91 -12.99
C PHE A 103 9.75 -1.98 -12.48
N LYS A 104 10.80 -2.25 -13.27
CA LYS A 104 11.83 -3.24 -12.91
C LYS A 104 12.68 -2.73 -11.74
N SER A 105 13.03 -1.46 -11.76
CA SER A 105 13.79 -0.75 -10.73
C SER A 105 12.98 -0.68 -9.44
N ALA A 106 11.70 -0.31 -9.53
CA ALA A 106 10.75 -0.33 -8.43
C ALA A 106 10.70 -1.70 -7.72
N ASN A 107 10.52 -2.77 -8.49
CA ASN A 107 10.48 -4.13 -7.94
C ASN A 107 11.82 -4.56 -7.34
N ALA A 108 12.94 -4.14 -7.93
CA ALA A 108 14.26 -4.39 -7.38
C ALA A 108 14.44 -3.68 -6.03
N ILE A 109 14.08 -2.40 -5.93
CA ILE A 109 14.12 -1.62 -4.67
C ILE A 109 13.21 -2.28 -3.62
N ARG A 110 11.96 -2.61 -3.98
CA ARG A 110 10.99 -3.23 -3.10
C ARG A 110 11.45 -4.57 -2.54
N THR A 111 12.10 -5.37 -3.37
CA THR A 111 12.59 -6.71 -3.00
C THR A 111 13.84 -6.64 -2.13
N ASN A 112 14.76 -5.72 -2.44
CA ASN A 112 16.05 -5.63 -1.77
C ASN A 112 15.96 -4.75 -0.51
N LEU A 113 15.76 -3.43 -0.67
CA LEU A 113 15.61 -2.53 0.48
C LEU A 113 14.30 -2.77 1.23
N GLY A 114 13.18 -2.89 0.50
CA GLY A 114 11.87 -3.15 1.10
C GLY A 114 11.72 -4.53 1.73
N GLY A 115 12.71 -5.42 1.54
CA GLY A 115 12.80 -6.69 2.26
C GLY A 115 13.22 -6.51 3.73
N SER A 116 13.78 -5.35 4.09
CA SER A 116 14.14 -5.02 5.47
C SER A 116 12.92 -4.56 6.26
N SER A 117 12.35 -5.48 7.05
CA SER A 117 11.20 -5.16 7.92
C SER A 117 11.48 -4.00 8.87
N ARG A 118 12.71 -3.86 9.34
CA ARG A 118 13.13 -2.77 10.23
C ARG A 118 13.05 -1.43 9.52
N LEU A 119 13.65 -1.31 8.33
CA LEU A 119 13.60 -0.10 7.52
C LEU A 119 12.15 0.28 7.19
N CYS A 120 11.33 -0.68 6.72
CA CYS A 120 9.93 -0.41 6.43
C CYS A 120 9.14 0.07 7.66
N GLN A 121 9.34 -0.56 8.82
CA GLN A 121 8.66 -0.16 10.06
C GLN A 121 9.09 1.23 10.51
N ASP A 122 10.39 1.55 10.45
CA ASP A 122 10.89 2.87 10.83
C ASP A 122 10.47 3.97 9.85
N THR A 123 10.36 3.66 8.55
CA THR A 123 9.74 4.57 7.57
C THR A 123 8.28 4.84 7.90
N ILE A 124 7.47 3.83 8.24
CA ILE A 124 6.07 4.05 8.66
C ILE A 124 6.00 4.87 9.95
N ARG A 125 6.85 4.60 10.95
CA ARG A 125 6.90 5.38 12.20
C ARG A 125 7.28 6.84 11.94
N PHE A 126 8.21 7.08 11.02
CA PHE A 126 8.59 8.43 10.60
C PHE A 126 7.40 9.17 9.96
N ILE A 127 6.74 8.54 8.98
CA ILE A 127 5.55 9.10 8.30
C ILE A 127 4.46 9.44 9.31
N MET A 128 4.17 8.53 10.25
CA MET A 128 3.19 8.78 11.31
C MET A 128 3.58 9.96 12.21
N LYS A 129 4.85 10.01 12.64
CA LYS A 129 5.34 11.07 13.52
C LYS A 129 5.27 12.43 12.83
N LYS A 130 5.68 12.53 11.56
CA LYS A 130 5.73 13.78 10.81
C LYS A 130 4.37 14.22 10.28
N GLY A 131 3.51 13.27 9.85
CA GLY A 131 2.15 13.59 9.38
C GLY A 131 1.22 14.09 10.47
N ILE A 132 1.35 13.60 11.72
CA ILE A 132 0.47 13.98 12.84
C ILE A 132 0.98 15.23 13.59
N HIS A 133 2.29 15.48 13.59
CA HIS A 133 2.92 16.54 14.40
C HIS A 133 3.73 17.53 13.54
N SER A 134 3.08 18.19 12.57
CA SER A 134 3.66 19.32 11.86
C SER A 134 3.75 20.54 12.79
N VAL A 135 4.71 20.54 13.72
CA VAL A 135 5.03 21.69 14.56
C VAL A 135 6.23 22.41 13.92
N GLU A 136 5.94 23.54 13.28
CA GLU A 136 6.76 24.74 12.93
C GLU A 136 8.14 24.57 12.23
N THR A 137 8.79 23.41 12.28
CA THR A 137 10.03 23.09 11.55
C THR A 137 9.79 21.84 10.72
N ASP A 138 9.85 21.96 9.39
CA ASP A 138 9.57 20.91 8.39
C ASP A 138 8.09 20.75 7.98
N GLU A 139 7.35 21.85 7.83
CA GLU A 139 5.93 21.83 7.39
C GLU A 139 5.74 21.05 6.09
N GLU A 140 6.61 21.26 5.09
CA GLU A 140 6.51 20.61 3.78
C GLU A 140 6.72 19.08 3.88
N ILE A 141 7.69 18.62 4.68
CA ILE A 141 7.87 17.18 4.96
C ILE A 141 6.63 16.64 5.68
N GLY A 142 6.07 17.41 6.60
CA GLY A 142 4.82 17.07 7.29
C GLY A 142 3.66 16.85 6.32
N VAL A 143 3.48 17.77 5.36
CA VAL A 143 2.46 17.69 4.31
C VAL A 143 2.66 16.44 3.43
N VAL A 144 3.89 16.18 2.97
CA VAL A 144 4.22 14.99 2.19
C VAL A 144 3.98 13.71 2.99
N CYS A 145 4.38 13.68 4.27
CA CYS A 145 4.14 12.54 5.15
C CYS A 145 2.65 12.33 5.40
N GLN A 146 1.86 13.40 5.53
CA GLN A 146 0.41 13.29 5.70
C GLN A 146 -0.26 12.73 4.44
N TYR A 147 0.20 13.10 3.25
CA TYR A 147 -0.25 12.50 2.01
C TYR A 147 0.14 11.02 1.92
N LEU A 148 1.42 10.68 2.16
CA LEU A 148 1.92 9.30 2.19
C LEU A 148 1.18 8.44 3.22
N TYR A 149 0.84 9.00 4.38
CA TYR A 149 0.04 8.33 5.41
C TYR A 149 -1.28 7.84 4.82
N ASN A 150 -1.99 8.69 4.06
CA ASN A 150 -3.27 8.33 3.45
C ASN A 150 -3.10 7.30 2.33
N VAL A 151 -2.08 7.46 1.48
CA VAL A 151 -1.79 6.55 0.36
C VAL A 151 -1.42 5.15 0.85
N LEU A 152 -0.70 5.05 1.96
CA LEU A 152 -0.21 3.78 2.52
C LEU A 152 -1.19 3.16 3.53
N ALA A 153 -2.17 3.93 4.03
CA ALA A 153 -3.19 3.41 4.94
C ALA A 153 -3.98 2.30 4.26
N TRP A 154 -4.08 1.16 4.95
CA TRP A 154 -4.75 -0.05 4.47
C TRP A 154 -4.17 -0.67 3.20
N SER A 155 -2.96 -0.25 2.80
CA SER A 155 -2.21 -0.90 1.73
C SER A 155 -2.03 -2.40 2.04
N GLU A 156 -2.07 -3.22 1.00
CA GLU A 156 -2.07 -4.70 1.07
C GLU A 156 -3.30 -5.32 1.78
N MET A 157 -4.31 -4.54 2.17
CA MET A 157 -5.57 -5.03 2.78
C MET A 157 -6.82 -4.65 1.98
N ARG A 158 -6.69 -4.41 0.67
CA ARG A 158 -7.82 -4.02 -0.19
C ARG A 158 -8.97 -5.03 -0.17
N HIS A 159 -8.67 -6.33 -0.07
CA HIS A 159 -9.69 -7.38 0.06
C HIS A 159 -10.49 -7.26 1.36
N PHE A 160 -9.87 -6.81 2.47
CA PHE A 160 -10.61 -6.54 3.72
C PHE A 160 -11.55 -5.36 3.58
N ILE A 161 -11.10 -4.28 2.93
CA ILE A 161 -11.96 -3.11 2.64
C ILE A 161 -13.15 -3.58 1.81
N LEU A 162 -12.92 -4.37 0.75
CA LEU A 162 -13.95 -4.88 -0.13
C LEU A 162 -14.98 -5.76 0.62
N ILE A 163 -14.52 -6.74 1.40
CA ILE A 163 -15.43 -7.57 2.22
C ILE A 163 -16.21 -6.69 3.20
N ASN A 164 -15.54 -5.74 3.86
CA ASN A 164 -16.19 -4.86 4.82
C ASN A 164 -17.29 -4.01 4.17
N ASP A 165 -17.01 -3.42 3.01
CA ASP A 165 -17.92 -2.53 2.33
C ASP A 165 -19.12 -3.26 1.73
N MET A 166 -18.87 -4.40 1.08
CA MET A 166 -19.94 -5.14 0.39
C MET A 166 -20.74 -6.05 1.31
N LEU A 167 -20.10 -6.64 2.33
CA LEU A 167 -20.73 -7.67 3.16
C LEU A 167 -20.99 -7.20 4.58
N VAL A 168 -19.99 -6.63 5.27
CA VAL A 168 -20.11 -6.29 6.70
C VAL A 168 -21.05 -5.10 6.92
N LYS A 169 -20.80 -3.97 6.26
CA LYS A 169 -21.64 -2.77 6.38
C LYS A 169 -23.10 -3.05 5.98
N ALA A 170 -23.29 -3.86 4.95
CA ALA A 170 -24.59 -4.32 4.48
C ALA A 170 -25.25 -5.37 5.40
N LYS A 171 -24.57 -5.84 6.46
CA LYS A 171 -25.05 -6.92 7.35
C LYS A 171 -25.48 -8.17 6.58
N SER A 172 -24.70 -8.54 5.56
CA SER A 172 -25.02 -9.58 4.58
C SER A 172 -25.38 -10.92 5.25
N PRO A 173 -26.46 -11.59 4.82
CA PRO A 173 -26.80 -12.94 5.29
C PRO A 173 -25.75 -14.00 4.91
N VAL A 174 -24.85 -13.70 3.97
CA VAL A 174 -23.77 -14.59 3.55
C VAL A 174 -22.93 -15.05 4.73
N PHE A 175 -22.74 -14.22 5.77
CA PHE A 175 -21.98 -14.60 6.97
C PHE A 175 -22.60 -15.76 7.77
N PHE A 176 -23.86 -16.09 7.53
CA PHE A 176 -24.55 -17.20 8.20
C PHE A 176 -24.65 -18.46 7.33
N ASP A 177 -24.17 -18.42 6.08
CA ASP A 177 -24.20 -19.59 5.21
C ASP A 177 -23.14 -20.61 5.66
N PRO A 178 -23.50 -21.88 5.88
CA PRO A 178 -22.56 -22.90 6.35
C PRO A 178 -21.33 -23.07 5.46
N ARG A 179 -21.45 -22.81 4.15
CA ARG A 179 -20.38 -22.98 3.16
C ARG A 179 -19.20 -22.05 3.42
N VAL A 180 -19.42 -20.88 4.01
CA VAL A 180 -18.36 -19.90 4.32
C VAL A 180 -17.99 -19.87 5.81
N SER A 181 -18.60 -20.71 6.65
CA SER A 181 -18.44 -20.68 8.11
C SER A 181 -16.97 -20.65 8.58
N LYS A 182 -16.08 -21.41 7.92
CA LYS A 182 -14.64 -21.38 8.18
C LYS A 182 -14.02 -20.01 7.88
N GLU A 183 -14.27 -19.47 6.69
CA GLU A 183 -13.76 -18.14 6.29
C GLU A 183 -14.30 -17.03 7.21
N VAL A 184 -15.55 -17.14 7.67
CA VAL A 184 -16.15 -16.18 8.61
C VAL A 184 -15.44 -16.22 9.96
N ASN A 185 -15.09 -17.41 10.45
CA ASN A 185 -14.29 -17.55 11.68
C ASN A 185 -12.89 -16.96 11.50
N ASP A 186 -12.23 -17.28 10.38
CA ASP A 186 -10.92 -16.72 10.04
C ASP A 186 -10.98 -15.19 9.92
N PHE A 187 -12.04 -14.65 9.31
CA PHE A 187 -12.23 -13.21 9.11
C PHE A 187 -12.47 -12.50 10.44
N THR A 188 -13.25 -13.13 11.33
CA THR A 188 -13.47 -12.64 12.69
C THR A 188 -12.17 -12.59 13.50
N GLU A 189 -11.33 -13.63 13.36
CA GLU A 189 -10.00 -13.66 13.97
C GLU A 189 -9.10 -12.53 13.45
N ALA A 190 -9.06 -12.36 12.12
CA ALA A 190 -8.29 -11.32 11.47
C ALA A 190 -8.75 -9.90 11.88
N CYS A 191 -10.07 -9.65 11.91
CA CYS A 191 -10.63 -8.40 12.43
C CYS A 191 -10.21 -8.14 13.88
N ARG A 192 -10.18 -9.17 14.74
CA ARG A 192 -9.73 -9.03 16.12
C ARG A 192 -8.25 -8.66 16.19
N ALA A 193 -7.41 -9.31 15.40
CA ALA A 193 -5.98 -9.01 15.32
C ALA A 193 -5.73 -7.56 14.87
N ILE A 194 -6.39 -7.13 13.79
CA ILE A 194 -6.31 -5.75 13.28
C ILE A 194 -6.76 -4.74 14.33
N LYS A 195 -7.94 -4.94 14.94
CA LYS A 195 -8.50 -4.01 15.95
C LYS A 195 -7.67 -3.94 17.22
N SER A 196 -6.96 -5.00 17.57
CA SER A 196 -6.07 -5.02 18.75
C SER A 196 -4.73 -4.35 18.51
N HIS A 197 -4.38 -4.04 17.26
CA HIS A 197 -3.12 -3.40 16.92
C HIS A 197 -3.19 -1.89 17.19
N ILE A 198 -2.09 -1.30 17.67
CA ILE A 198 -2.02 0.14 18.00
C ILE A 198 -2.23 1.05 16.78
N CYS A 199 -1.93 0.54 15.59
CA CYS A 199 -2.13 1.24 14.31
C CYS A 199 -2.77 0.30 13.29
N PRO A 200 -4.10 0.10 13.32
CA PRO A 200 -4.80 -0.85 12.45
C PRO A 200 -4.57 -0.58 10.96
N GLN A 201 -4.52 0.68 10.55
CA GLN A 201 -4.33 1.11 9.17
C GLN A 201 -2.97 0.73 8.58
N PHE A 202 -1.94 0.50 9.41
CA PHE A 202 -0.60 0.06 8.97
C PHE A 202 -0.29 -1.37 9.43
N PHE A 203 -1.32 -2.18 9.68
CA PHE A 203 -1.17 -3.54 10.18
C PHE A 203 -0.20 -4.38 9.32
N MET A 204 -0.29 -4.25 7.99
CA MET A 204 0.57 -4.98 7.04
C MET A 204 2.04 -4.57 7.02
N TYR A 205 2.40 -3.51 7.74
CA TYR A 205 3.78 -3.04 7.85
C TYR A 205 4.35 -3.25 9.26
N LEU A 206 3.50 -3.08 10.28
CA LEU A 206 3.93 -2.99 11.67
C LEU A 206 3.68 -4.27 12.48
N ALA A 207 2.72 -5.10 12.08
CA ALA A 207 2.38 -6.29 12.84
C ALA A 207 3.44 -7.40 12.68
N PRO A 208 3.59 -8.30 13.66
CA PRO A 208 4.40 -9.52 13.51
C PRO A 208 3.91 -10.38 12.34
N LYS A 209 4.81 -11.17 11.74
CA LYS A 209 4.48 -12.02 10.57
C LYS A 209 3.33 -12.98 10.84
N GLU A 210 3.27 -13.53 12.06
CA GLU A 210 2.23 -14.45 12.51
C GLU A 210 0.85 -13.77 12.63
N ALA A 211 0.83 -12.45 12.85
CA ALA A 211 -0.40 -11.67 12.86
C ALA A 211 -0.79 -11.25 11.44
N MET A 212 0.18 -10.90 10.59
CA MET A 212 -0.04 -10.57 9.17
C MET A 212 -0.54 -11.78 8.36
N SER A 213 -0.06 -12.99 8.65
CA SER A 213 -0.55 -14.20 7.98
C SER A 213 -2.06 -14.41 8.19
N LYS A 214 -2.64 -13.80 9.23
CA LYS A 214 -4.07 -13.91 9.50
C LYS A 214 -4.93 -13.14 8.51
N VAL A 215 -4.37 -12.15 7.83
CA VAL A 215 -5.08 -11.29 6.87
C VAL A 215 -4.76 -11.68 5.42
N GLU A 216 -4.11 -12.81 5.18
CA GLU A 216 -3.82 -13.25 3.82
C GLU A 216 -5.10 -13.53 3.01
N PRO A 217 -5.18 -13.10 1.73
CA PRO A 217 -6.35 -13.33 0.88
C PRO A 217 -6.76 -14.80 0.76
N SER A 218 -5.77 -15.71 0.83
CA SER A 218 -5.96 -17.17 0.77
C SER A 218 -6.84 -17.74 1.87
N ARG A 219 -7.08 -16.99 2.96
CA ARG A 219 -7.99 -17.38 4.05
C ARG A 219 -9.44 -16.99 3.79
N PHE A 220 -9.72 -16.17 2.78
CA PHE A 220 -11.04 -15.63 2.48
C PHE A 220 -11.46 -15.75 1.00
N PRO A 221 -11.08 -16.80 0.25
CA PRO A 221 -11.27 -16.83 -1.19
C PRO A 221 -12.74 -16.65 -1.60
N THR A 222 -13.67 -17.36 -0.97
CA THR A 222 -15.09 -17.28 -1.32
C THR A 222 -15.70 -15.94 -0.91
N LEU A 223 -15.37 -15.41 0.28
CA LEU A 223 -15.84 -14.09 0.71
C LEU A 223 -15.35 -12.96 -0.20
N ILE A 224 -14.09 -13.03 -0.63
CA ILE A 224 -13.51 -12.08 -1.60
C ILE A 224 -14.28 -12.15 -2.91
N ALA A 225 -14.48 -13.35 -3.47
CA ALA A 225 -15.17 -13.52 -4.74
C ALA A 225 -16.63 -13.03 -4.69
N VAL A 226 -17.36 -13.33 -3.62
CA VAL A 226 -18.73 -12.81 -3.42
C VAL A 226 -18.73 -11.29 -3.37
N ALA A 227 -17.80 -10.67 -2.63
CA ALA A 227 -17.72 -9.22 -2.53
C ALA A 227 -17.36 -8.56 -3.88
N GLN A 228 -16.44 -9.15 -4.64
CA GLN A 228 -16.09 -8.70 -6.00
C GLN A 228 -17.30 -8.79 -6.96
N GLU A 229 -18.04 -9.90 -6.94
CA GLU A 229 -19.23 -10.08 -7.79
C GLU A 229 -20.36 -9.11 -7.44
N LEU A 230 -20.49 -8.73 -6.17
CA LEU A 230 -21.40 -7.65 -5.78
C LEU A 230 -20.91 -6.30 -6.30
N GLN A 231 -19.64 -5.96 -6.11
CA GLN A 231 -19.07 -4.69 -6.54
C GLN A 231 -19.16 -4.48 -8.06
N ARG A 232 -18.85 -5.52 -8.87
CA ARG A 232 -18.92 -5.44 -10.34
C ARG A 232 -20.32 -5.07 -10.84
N LYS A 233 -21.37 -5.55 -10.19
CA LYS A 233 -22.75 -5.30 -10.65
C LYS A 233 -23.33 -4.00 -10.10
N ASP A 234 -22.78 -3.47 -9.01
CA ASP A 234 -23.09 -2.14 -8.51
C ASP A 234 -22.37 -1.06 -9.35
N ASN A 235 -21.15 -1.35 -9.84
CA ASN A 235 -20.32 -0.46 -10.65
C ASN A 235 -20.53 -0.54 -12.17
N ASN A 236 -21.76 -0.81 -12.63
CA ASN A 236 -22.13 -0.46 -14.02
C ASN A 236 -22.09 1.07 -14.29
N CYS A 237 -21.62 1.87 -13.32
CA CYS A 237 -21.05 3.19 -13.51
C CYS A 237 -19.52 3.15 -13.26
N SER A 238 -18.77 3.12 -14.36
CA SER A 238 -17.32 3.36 -14.54
C SER A 238 -16.43 3.65 -13.31
N THR A 239 -15.64 2.65 -12.90
CA THR A 239 -14.18 2.67 -12.61
C THR A 239 -13.85 1.54 -11.63
N VAL A 240 -13.29 0.43 -12.12
CA VAL A 240 -12.77 -0.63 -11.24
C VAL A 240 -11.40 -1.04 -11.74
N ALA A 241 -10.38 -0.63 -11.00
CA ALA A 241 -9.06 -1.24 -11.05
C ALA A 241 -9.24 -2.73 -10.73
N GLU A 242 -8.87 -3.59 -11.68
CA GLU A 242 -8.96 -5.03 -11.56
C GLU A 242 -8.16 -5.50 -10.33
N LEU A 243 -8.88 -5.93 -9.30
CA LEU A 243 -8.30 -6.84 -8.31
C LEU A 243 -8.11 -8.18 -9.02
N GLU A 244 -6.94 -8.38 -9.61
CA GLU A 244 -6.46 -9.70 -10.04
C GLU A 244 -6.18 -10.55 -8.79
N LEU A 245 -7.25 -11.14 -8.24
CA LEU A 245 -7.14 -12.20 -7.25
C LEU A 245 -7.87 -13.44 -7.77
N THR A 246 -7.04 -14.45 -8.09
CA THR A 246 -7.35 -15.87 -8.30
C THR A 246 -8.52 -16.18 -9.24
N SER A 247 -8.15 -16.60 -10.46
CA SER A 247 -8.97 -17.43 -11.34
C SER A 247 -9.62 -18.56 -10.54
N MET A 248 -10.92 -18.45 -10.29
CA MET A 248 -11.67 -19.50 -9.61
C MET A 248 -11.97 -20.62 -10.60
N VAL A 249 -11.33 -21.77 -10.41
CA VAL A 249 -11.54 -22.97 -11.21
C VAL A 249 -12.86 -23.61 -10.81
N GLY A 250 -13.84 -23.56 -11.72
CA GLY A 250 -14.95 -24.52 -11.90
C GLY A 250 -15.96 -24.72 -10.76
N GLU A 251 -15.53 -25.21 -9.61
CA GLU A 251 -16.41 -25.65 -8.52
C GLU A 251 -16.83 -24.52 -7.56
N ASP A 252 -16.04 -23.44 -7.48
CA ASP A 252 -16.32 -22.30 -6.59
C ASP A 252 -17.34 -21.30 -7.20
N LEU A 253 -17.44 -21.24 -8.53
CA LEU A 253 -18.25 -20.23 -9.20
C LEU A 253 -19.76 -20.36 -8.93
N GLU A 254 -20.30 -21.58 -8.93
CA GLU A 254 -21.73 -21.79 -8.63
C GLU A 254 -22.04 -21.47 -7.16
N THR A 255 -21.13 -21.82 -6.24
CA THR A 255 -21.24 -21.44 -4.83
C THR A 255 -21.27 -19.92 -4.67
N VAL A 256 -20.36 -19.20 -5.31
CA VAL A 256 -20.32 -17.73 -5.29
C VAL A 256 -21.62 -17.14 -5.84
N LYS A 257 -22.14 -17.62 -6.97
CA LYS A 257 -23.41 -17.15 -7.55
C LYS A 257 -24.59 -17.34 -6.59
N ASP A 258 -24.67 -18.50 -5.94
CA ASP A 258 -25.72 -18.78 -4.95
C ASP A 258 -25.63 -17.86 -3.74
N LEU A 259 -24.43 -17.63 -3.22
CA LEU A 259 -24.20 -16.71 -2.09
C LEU A 259 -24.53 -15.26 -2.46
N VAL A 260 -24.18 -14.81 -3.65
CA VAL A 260 -24.57 -13.50 -4.18
C VAL A 260 -26.09 -13.38 -4.29
N LYS A 261 -26.77 -14.45 -4.74
CA LYS A 261 -28.24 -14.49 -4.80
C LYS A 261 -28.85 -14.38 -3.40
N ILE A 262 -28.29 -15.08 -2.41
CA ILE A 262 -28.71 -14.97 -1.01
C ILE A 262 -28.55 -13.52 -0.52
N HIS A 263 -27.40 -12.88 -0.72
CA HIS A 263 -27.21 -11.47 -0.35
C HIS A 263 -28.32 -10.57 -0.91
N ARG A 264 -28.61 -10.69 -2.21
CA ARG A 264 -29.57 -9.83 -2.92
C ARG A 264 -31.03 -10.06 -2.57
N GLN A 265 -31.38 -11.27 -2.14
CA GLN A 265 -32.75 -11.58 -1.72
C GLN A 265 -33.10 -10.83 -0.43
N PHE A 266 -32.16 -10.71 0.50
CA PHE A 266 -32.39 -10.10 1.81
C PHE A 266 -31.95 -8.63 1.89
N MET A 267 -31.14 -8.15 0.94
CA MET A 267 -30.68 -6.75 0.88
C MET A 267 -31.16 -6.04 -0.41
N PRO A 268 -32.48 -5.91 -0.65
CA PRO A 268 -33.00 -5.31 -1.87
C PRO A 268 -32.75 -3.80 -2.01
N HIS A 269 -32.32 -3.12 -0.93
CA HIS A 269 -32.08 -1.66 -0.92
C HIS A 269 -30.66 -1.26 -1.35
N ASN A 270 -29.77 -2.21 -1.65
CA ASN A 270 -28.55 -1.94 -2.43
C ASN A 270 -28.80 -2.02 -3.95
N ARG A 271 -30.07 -2.10 -4.37
CA ARG A 271 -30.43 -1.87 -5.78
C ARG A 271 -30.45 -0.37 -6.00
N CYS A 272 -29.56 0.15 -6.84
CA CYS A 272 -29.80 1.45 -7.45
C CYS A 272 -31.23 1.48 -8.03
N PRO A 273 -31.97 2.59 -7.89
CA PRO A 273 -33.20 2.77 -8.63
C PRO A 273 -32.90 2.58 -10.12
N VAL A 274 -33.72 1.77 -10.79
CA VAL A 274 -33.66 1.55 -12.24
C VAL A 274 -33.92 2.86 -12.98
#